data_AF-A0A402BL41-F1
#
_entry.id   AF-A0A402BL41-F1
#
_cell.length_a   1.000
_cell.length_b   1.000
_cell.length_c   1.000
_cell.angle_alpha   90.00
_cell.angle_beta   90.00
_cell.angle_gamma   90.00
#
_symmetry.space_group_name_H-M   'P 1'
#
loop_
_entity.id
_entity.type
_entity.pdbx_description
1 polymer ?
#
loop_
_entity_poly.entity_id
_entity_poly.type
_entity_poly.pdbx_seq_one_letter_code
_entity_poly.pdbx_strand_id
1 'polypeptide(L)'
;MEPSEPMDDQYINAVKASELLRIGYKTMLRWIKAGRIQAIERRYDYDNAEFLIPLQEIERLRATLSMSQRELLTRFLKLELDAQGLASRLLHAEGQIFSLQSDLAQLHMLVFSHLGEPFEAVTQEGQQPETGTGAKRHQPEPTYPADRSLAEPPPGSARLTAFLREHGVATTTGLDHLVKAQIEPLLLDRGAKDKSRERWLTAEMQGRLVVFWDSASKRYVPCFDCPHYQATTEAPEDQEDQEDHKDNEDSQP
;
A
#
# COMPACT_ATOMS: atom_id res chain seq x y z
N MET A 1 59.59 21.38 29.75
CA MET A 1 58.37 21.94 29.15
C MET A 1 57.39 20.79 29.08
N GLU A 2 56.56 20.67 30.10
CA GLU A 2 55.43 19.75 30.04
C GLU A 2 54.44 20.30 29.01
N PRO A 3 53.94 19.48 28.07
CA PRO A 3 52.88 19.92 27.17
C PRO A 3 51.66 20.22 28.03
N SER A 4 51.34 21.51 28.17
CA SER A 4 50.11 21.98 28.78
C SER A 4 48.93 21.32 28.08
N GLU A 5 48.23 20.41 28.77
CA GLU A 5 47.03 19.73 28.29
C GLU A 5 45.98 20.78 27.90
N PRO A 6 45.68 20.96 26.60
CA PRO A 6 44.75 21.99 26.20
C PRO A 6 43.31 21.43 26.26
N MET A 7 42.47 22.09 27.05
CA MET A 7 41.05 22.33 26.74
C MET A 7 40.11 21.10 26.70
N ASP A 8 40.00 20.33 27.78
CA ASP A 8 38.97 19.28 27.89
C ASP A 8 37.52 19.84 27.92
N ASP A 9 37.33 21.12 28.23
CA ASP A 9 35.97 21.71 28.31
C ASP A 9 35.30 21.96 26.95
N GLN A 10 36.05 21.90 25.84
CA GLN A 10 35.52 22.23 24.50
C GLN A 10 35.06 21.00 23.71
N TYR A 11 35.35 19.80 24.21
CA TYR A 11 35.04 18.55 23.54
C TYR A 11 34.17 17.66 24.42
N ILE A 12 33.29 16.90 23.79
CA ILE A 12 32.50 15.88 24.47
C ILE A 12 32.68 14.55 23.77
N ASN A 13 32.64 13.45 24.54
CA ASN A 13 32.73 12.14 23.94
C ASN A 13 31.46 11.76 23.17
N ALA A 14 31.59 10.81 22.24
CA ALA A 14 30.48 10.36 21.40
C ALA A 14 29.28 9.80 22.18
N VAL A 15 29.50 9.24 23.38
CA VAL A 15 28.43 8.74 24.25
C VAL A 15 27.58 9.90 24.77
N LYS A 16 28.19 10.87 25.43
CA LYS A 16 27.51 12.07 25.96
C LYS A 16 26.87 12.90 24.85
N ALA A 17 27.54 13.01 23.69
CA ALA A 17 26.96 13.63 22.51
C ALA A 17 25.67 12.93 22.05
N SER A 18 25.63 11.60 22.09
CA SER A 18 24.46 10.83 21.68
C SER A 18 23.28 11.04 22.62
N GLU A 19 23.55 11.17 23.93
CA GLU A 19 22.54 11.49 24.94
C GLU A 19 21.97 12.91 24.75
N LEU A 20 22.83 13.91 24.54
CA LEU A 20 22.42 15.31 24.34
C LEU A 20 21.54 15.50 23.09
N LEU A 21 21.84 14.75 22.02
CA LEU A 21 21.06 14.79 20.79
C LEU A 21 19.89 13.80 20.78
N ARG A 22 19.73 12.97 21.82
CA ARG A 22 18.75 11.89 21.90
C ARG A 22 18.76 10.96 20.67
N ILE A 23 19.96 10.62 20.19
CA ILE A 23 20.16 9.68 19.09
C ILE A 23 20.94 8.46 19.57
N GLY A 24 20.71 7.30 18.94
CA GLY A 24 21.43 6.08 19.31
C GLY A 24 22.95 6.19 19.06
N TYR A 25 23.76 5.65 19.98
CA TYR A 25 25.23 5.67 19.88
C TYR A 25 25.77 5.10 18.56
N LYS A 26 25.18 4.00 18.06
CA LYS A 26 25.56 3.41 16.75
C LYS A 26 25.37 4.39 15.59
N THR A 27 24.33 5.23 15.66
CA THR A 27 24.05 6.25 14.64
C THR A 27 25.07 7.37 14.73
N MET A 28 25.41 7.81 15.95
CA MET A 28 26.46 8.80 16.19
C MET A 28 27.80 8.34 15.58
N LEU A 29 28.25 7.12 15.90
CA LEU A 29 29.48 6.55 15.33
C LEU A 29 29.44 6.47 13.80
N ARG A 30 28.29 6.09 13.23
CA ARG A 30 28.11 6.05 11.77
C ARG A 30 28.28 7.44 11.15
N TRP A 31 27.75 8.49 11.78
CA TRP A 31 27.86 9.86 11.28
C TRP A 31 29.30 10.38 11.37
N ILE A 32 30.02 10.05 12.44
CA ILE A 32 31.45 10.36 12.59
C ILE A 32 32.26 9.66 11.49
N LYS A 33 32.10 8.34 11.33
CA LYS A 33 32.81 7.56 10.30
C LYS A 33 32.48 8.00 8.87
N ALA A 34 31.28 8.52 8.65
CA ALA A 34 30.86 9.07 7.37
C ALA A 34 31.34 10.52 7.13
N GLY A 35 32.08 11.12 8.07
CA GLY A 35 32.58 12.49 7.96
C GLY A 35 31.50 13.57 8.08
N ARG A 36 30.31 13.23 8.59
CA ARG A 36 29.20 14.17 8.77
C ARG A 36 29.33 15.01 10.04
N ILE A 37 30.08 14.50 11.01
CA ILE A 37 30.41 15.17 12.27
C ILE A 37 31.92 15.25 12.32
N GLN A 38 32.45 16.44 12.56
CA GLN A 38 33.87 16.61 12.83
C GLN A 38 34.17 16.05 14.23
N ALA A 39 35.02 15.03 14.31
CA ALA A 39 35.47 14.44 15.55
C ALA A 39 36.98 14.18 15.50
N ILE A 40 37.63 14.29 16.65
CA ILE A 40 39.03 13.94 16.85
C ILE A 40 39.05 12.53 17.44
N GLU A 41 39.73 11.61 16.77
CA GLU A 41 39.95 10.25 17.28
C GLU A 41 41.17 10.25 18.21
N ARG A 42 40.94 9.95 19.50
CA ARG A 42 41.99 9.79 20.52
C ARG A 42 42.11 8.31 20.86
N ARG A 43 43.28 7.72 20.55
CA ARG A 43 43.57 6.31 20.86
C ARG A 43 44.37 6.24 22.16
N TYR A 44 43.82 5.54 23.15
CA TYR A 44 44.52 5.26 24.41
C TYR A 44 45.20 3.88 24.34
N ASP A 45 44.53 2.89 23.75
CA ASP A 45 45.05 1.54 23.51
C ASP A 45 44.84 1.12 22.03
N TYR A 46 45.48 0.03 21.60
CA TYR A 46 45.32 -0.53 20.24
C TYR A 46 43.86 -0.82 19.86
N ASP A 47 43.03 -1.15 20.85
CA ASP A 47 41.63 -1.55 20.64
C ASP A 47 40.60 -0.47 21.04
N ASN A 48 41.02 0.56 21.78
CA ASN A 48 40.12 1.57 22.35
C ASN A 48 40.39 2.96 21.75
N ALA A 49 39.61 3.30 20.72
CA ALA A 49 39.54 4.65 20.16
C ALA A 49 38.33 5.39 20.72
N GLU A 50 38.57 6.55 21.35
CA GLU A 50 37.52 7.48 21.77
C GLU A 50 37.38 8.61 20.76
N PHE A 51 36.14 8.97 20.41
CA PHE A 51 35.85 10.10 19.54
C PHE A 51 35.44 11.30 20.36
N LEU A 52 36.23 12.37 20.27
CA LEU A 52 36.00 13.66 20.91
C LEU A 52 35.39 14.62 19.90
N ILE A 53 34.20 15.13 20.20
CA ILE A 53 33.41 15.99 19.30
C ILE A 53 33.38 17.40 19.88
N PRO A 54 33.70 18.44 19.09
CA PRO A 54 33.59 19.83 19.54
C PRO A 54 32.15 20.17 19.96
N LEU A 55 31.97 20.89 21.07
CA LEU A 55 30.64 21.26 21.56
C LEU A 55 29.85 22.08 20.52
N GLN A 56 30.53 22.95 19.77
CA GLN A 56 29.94 23.77 18.70
C GLN A 56 29.28 22.92 17.60
N GLU A 57 29.88 21.77 17.27
CA GLU A 57 29.35 20.86 16.26
C GLU A 57 28.06 20.20 16.76
N ILE A 58 27.98 19.91 18.06
CA ILE A 58 26.78 19.36 18.71
C ILE A 58 25.65 20.38 18.75
N GLU A 59 25.96 21.64 19.05
CA GLU A 59 24.99 22.73 18.98
C GLU A 59 24.47 22.94 17.57
N ARG A 60 25.34 22.89 16.56
CA ARG A 60 24.96 22.94 15.15
C ARG A 60 24.02 21.79 14.79
N LEU A 61 24.37 20.56 15.16
CA LEU A 61 23.52 19.39 14.93
C LEU A 61 22.17 19.51 15.62
N ARG A 62 22.15 19.98 16.86
CA ARG A 62 20.92 20.22 17.62
C ARG A 62 20.00 21.23 16.93
N ALA A 63 20.57 22.31 16.40
CA ALA A 63 19.82 23.30 15.62
C ALA A 63 19.24 22.69 14.34
N THR A 64 20.03 21.91 13.58
CA THR A 64 19.54 21.25 12.35
C THR A 64 18.44 20.23 12.63
N LEU A 65 18.59 19.42 13.68
CA LEU A 65 17.57 18.46 14.10
C LEU A 65 16.29 19.18 14.53
N SER A 66 16.41 20.26 15.30
CA SER A 66 15.24 21.06 15.70
C SER A 66 14.50 21.66 14.50
N MET A 67 15.22 22.15 13.49
CA MET A 67 14.62 22.66 12.25
C MET A 67 13.88 21.55 11.50
N SER A 68 14.50 20.38 11.34
CA SER A 68 13.85 19.23 10.70
C SER A 68 12.58 18.76 11.43
N GLN A 69 12.59 18.79 12.77
CA GLN A 69 11.42 18.46 13.59
C GLN A 69 10.30 19.48 13.41
N ARG A 70 10.62 20.78 13.36
CA ARG A 70 9.63 21.84 13.10
C ARG A 70 9.02 21.72 11.71
N GLU A 71 9.82 21.42 10.70
CA GLU A 71 9.34 21.18 9.33
C GLU A 71 8.40 19.96 9.28
N LEU A 72 8.77 18.86 9.94
CA LEU A 72 7.92 17.68 10.04
C LEU A 72 6.61 17.98 10.75
N LEU A 73 6.64 18.72 11.87
CA LEU A 73 5.44 19.12 12.60
C LEU A 73 4.55 20.04 11.75
N THR A 74 5.15 20.96 10.99
CA THR A 74 4.41 21.83 10.07
C THR A 74 3.73 21.02 8.96
N ARG A 75 4.43 20.02 8.39
CA ARG A 75 3.85 19.11 7.40
C ARG A 75 2.73 18.27 7.99
N PHE A 76 2.90 17.78 9.22
CA PHE A 76 1.87 17.02 9.93
C PHE A 76 0.60 17.86 10.14
N LEU A 77 0.73 19.08 10.67
CA LEU A 77 -0.40 20.00 10.85
C LEU A 77 -1.10 20.33 9.53
N LYS A 78 -0.35 20.48 8.43
CA LYS A 78 -0.93 20.70 7.11
C LYS A 78 -1.75 19.50 6.65
N LEU A 79 -1.22 18.29 6.80
CA LEU A 79 -1.93 17.05 6.45
C LEU A 79 -3.20 16.88 7.29
N GLU A 80 -3.16 17.21 8.58
CA GLU A 80 -4.33 17.18 9.45
C GLU A 80 -5.42 18.16 8.99
N LEU A 81 -5.02 19.38 8.59
CA LEU A 81 -5.95 20.38 8.05
C LEU A 81 -6.55 19.94 6.70
N ASP A 82 -5.73 19.36 5.82
CA ASP A 82 -6.18 18.83 4.52
C ASP A 82 -7.17 17.65 4.74
N ALA A 83 -6.90 16.77 5.70
CA ALA A 83 -7.80 15.66 6.07
C ALA A 83 -9.15 16.18 6.62
N GLN A 84 -9.14 17.18 7.49
CA GLN A 84 -10.37 17.84 7.97
C GLN A 84 -11.17 18.49 6.82
N GLY A 85 -10.48 19.09 5.85
CA GLY A 85 -11.08 19.63 4.63
C GLY A 85 -11.75 18.56 3.77
N LEU A 86 -11.09 17.41 3.59
CA LEU A 86 -11.65 16.28 2.87
C LEU A 86 -12.87 15.67 3.58
N ALA A 87 -12.81 15.48 4.90
CA ALA A 87 -13.93 14.99 5.70
C ALA A 87 -15.16 15.91 5.57
N SER A 88 -14.96 17.23 5.60
CA SER A 88 -16.04 18.20 5.43
C SER A 88 -16.67 18.11 4.03
N ARG A 89 -15.87 17.88 2.99
CA ARG A 89 -16.36 17.71 1.62
C ARG A 89 -17.13 16.40 1.43
N LEU A 90 -16.68 15.32 2.06
CA LEU A 90 -17.39 14.04 2.05
C LEU A 90 -18.76 14.18 2.72
N LEU A 91 -18.82 14.75 3.92
CA LEU A 91 -20.07 14.98 4.63
C LEU A 91 -21.04 15.86 3.82
N HIS A 92 -20.53 16.87 3.12
CA HIS A 92 -21.34 17.67 2.21
C HIS A 92 -21.86 16.86 1.01
N ALA A 93 -21.02 16.04 0.39
CA ALA A 93 -21.40 15.19 -0.74
C ALA A 93 -22.47 14.15 -0.34
N GLU A 94 -22.32 13.53 0.83
CA GLU A 94 -23.31 12.63 1.42
C GLU A 94 -24.66 13.33 1.61
N GLY A 95 -24.64 14.57 2.13
CA GLY A 95 -25.85 15.40 2.25
C GLY A 95 -26.52 15.67 0.90
N GLN A 96 -25.75 15.92 -0.16
CA GLN A 96 -26.28 16.10 -1.51
C GLN A 96 -26.90 14.82 -2.06
N ILE A 97 -26.25 13.67 -1.87
CA ILE A 97 -26.79 12.37 -2.29
C ILE A 97 -28.12 12.10 -1.60
N PHE A 98 -28.20 12.34 -0.29
CA PHE A 98 -29.45 12.18 0.45
C PHE A 98 -30.58 13.09 -0.07
N SER A 99 -30.27 14.36 -0.37
CA SER A 99 -31.24 15.29 -0.98
C SER A 99 -31.73 14.77 -2.34
N LEU A 100 -30.81 14.34 -3.21
CA LEU A 100 -31.16 13.82 -4.54
C LEU A 100 -32.01 12.54 -4.46
N GLN A 101 -31.71 11.65 -3.51
CA GLN A 101 -32.51 10.45 -3.27
C GLN A 101 -33.94 10.81 -2.80
N SER A 102 -34.07 11.81 -1.94
CA SER A 102 -35.39 12.32 -1.51
C SER A 102 -36.18 12.90 -2.68
N ASP A 103 -35.54 13.73 -3.52
CA ASP A 103 -36.16 14.33 -4.69
C ASP A 103 -36.61 13.26 -5.71
N LEU A 104 -35.78 12.24 -5.95
CA LEU A 104 -36.13 11.10 -6.79
C LEU A 104 -37.33 10.32 -6.24
N ALA A 105 -37.37 10.09 -4.93
CA ALA A 105 -38.50 9.42 -4.28
C ALA A 105 -39.80 10.23 -4.42
N GLN A 106 -39.73 11.56 -4.28
CA GLN A 106 -40.87 12.45 -4.49
C GLN A 106 -41.36 12.42 -5.93
N LEU A 107 -40.44 12.45 -6.90
CA LEU A 107 -40.78 12.31 -8.33
C LEU A 107 -41.44 10.97 -8.63
N HIS A 108 -40.93 9.87 -8.08
CA HIS A 108 -41.55 8.55 -8.21
C HIS A 108 -42.99 8.54 -7.68
N MET A 109 -43.25 9.14 -6.52
CA MET A 109 -44.59 9.24 -5.96
C MET A 109 -45.54 10.08 -6.83
N LEU A 110 -45.06 11.18 -7.42
CA LEU A 110 -45.85 12.01 -8.33
C LEU A 110 -46.19 11.25 -9.62
N VAL A 111 -45.20 10.57 -10.21
CA VAL A 111 -45.39 9.73 -11.41
C VAL A 111 -46.42 8.62 -11.14
N PHE A 112 -46.32 7.94 -10.01
CA PHE A 112 -47.27 6.89 -9.62
C PHE A 112 -48.69 7.44 -9.42
N SER A 113 -48.80 8.67 -8.90
CA SER A 113 -50.10 9.34 -8.70
C SER A 113 -50.73 9.84 -10.00
N HIS A 114 -49.92 10.14 -11.03
CA HIS A 114 -50.40 10.70 -12.31
C HIS A 114 -50.62 9.64 -13.40
N LEU A 115 -49.92 8.50 -13.32
CA LEU A 115 -50.05 7.43 -14.31
C LEU A 115 -51.20 6.44 -14.06
N GLY A 116 -52.03 6.66 -13.03
CA GLY A 116 -53.35 6.05 -12.88
C GLY A 116 -53.47 4.56 -13.23
N GLU A 117 -53.25 3.70 -12.23
CA GLU A 117 -53.32 2.23 -12.26
C GLU A 117 -52.40 1.51 -13.29
N PRO A 118 -51.77 0.39 -12.89
CA PRO A 118 -50.94 -0.39 -13.81
C PRO A 118 -51.79 -0.82 -15.01
N PHE A 119 -51.23 -0.64 -16.20
CA PHE A 119 -51.75 -1.19 -17.45
C PHE A 119 -51.66 -2.73 -17.37
N GLU A 120 -52.63 -3.36 -16.69
CA GLU A 120 -52.90 -4.79 -16.80
C GLU A 120 -53.47 -5.04 -18.20
N ALA A 121 -52.59 -5.31 -19.16
CA ALA A 121 -53.02 -5.78 -20.47
C ALA A 121 -51.95 -6.67 -21.12
N VAL A 122 -52.35 -7.95 -21.23
CA VAL A 122 -52.06 -8.91 -22.32
C VAL A 122 -50.96 -9.96 -22.03
N THR A 123 -51.44 -11.14 -21.55
CA THR A 123 -51.27 -12.53 -22.08
C THR A 123 -50.01 -12.85 -22.94
N GLN A 124 -49.35 -14.01 -22.87
CA GLN A 124 -49.92 -15.36 -22.78
C GLN A 124 -48.81 -16.41 -22.51
N GLU A 125 -49.22 -17.41 -21.75
CA GLU A 125 -48.78 -18.81 -21.68
C GLU A 125 -47.76 -19.32 -22.73
N GLY A 126 -46.64 -19.84 -22.22
CA GLY A 126 -45.73 -20.74 -22.93
C GLY A 126 -45.30 -21.87 -22.00
N GLN A 127 -46.18 -22.86 -21.83
CA GLN A 127 -45.92 -24.14 -21.15
C GLN A 127 -44.89 -24.97 -21.94
N GLN A 128 -43.91 -25.57 -21.25
CA GLN A 128 -43.44 -26.94 -21.52
C GLN A 128 -42.58 -27.47 -20.34
N PRO A 129 -42.42 -28.81 -20.19
CA PRO A 129 -42.67 -29.48 -18.92
C PRO A 129 -41.42 -30.05 -18.24
N GLU A 130 -41.62 -30.33 -16.95
CA GLU A 130 -40.75 -31.12 -16.10
C GLU A 130 -40.61 -32.57 -16.61
N THR A 131 -39.41 -33.15 -16.54
CA THR A 131 -39.13 -34.43 -15.85
C THR A 131 -37.68 -34.85 -16.06
N GLY A 132 -36.98 -35.11 -14.96
CA GLY A 132 -35.60 -35.59 -14.98
C GLY A 132 -34.99 -35.70 -13.58
N THR A 133 -35.55 -36.59 -12.76
CA THR A 133 -35.07 -36.96 -11.44
C THR A 133 -33.63 -37.47 -11.44
N GLY A 134 -32.80 -36.89 -10.57
CA GLY A 134 -31.79 -37.62 -9.79
C GLY A 134 -30.33 -37.42 -10.18
N ALA A 135 -29.56 -36.69 -9.36
CA ALA A 135 -28.38 -37.22 -8.67
C ALA A 135 -27.60 -36.11 -7.93
N LYS A 136 -27.29 -36.41 -6.66
CA LYS A 136 -26.14 -35.99 -5.85
C LYS A 136 -25.85 -34.48 -5.73
N ARG A 137 -26.16 -34.02 -4.52
CA ARG A 137 -25.62 -32.82 -3.85
C ARG A 137 -24.09 -32.93 -3.76
N HIS A 138 -23.38 -32.53 -4.81
CA HIS A 138 -21.97 -32.15 -4.74
C HIS A 138 -21.90 -30.65 -4.47
N GLN A 139 -21.10 -30.28 -3.48
CA GLN A 139 -20.63 -28.89 -3.35
C GLN A 139 -20.03 -28.45 -4.69
N PRO A 140 -20.24 -27.18 -5.12
CA PRO A 140 -19.44 -26.64 -6.20
C PRO A 140 -18.01 -26.46 -5.67
N GLU A 141 -17.14 -27.44 -5.95
CA GLU A 141 -15.74 -27.11 -6.19
C GLU A 141 -15.72 -26.12 -7.37
N PRO A 142 -14.89 -25.07 -7.33
CA PRO A 142 -14.69 -24.21 -8.49
C PRO A 142 -13.99 -25.05 -9.56
N THR A 143 -14.78 -25.70 -10.41
CA THR A 143 -14.33 -26.36 -11.63
C THR A 143 -13.88 -25.27 -12.59
N TYR A 144 -12.63 -24.82 -12.42
CA TYR A 144 -11.96 -24.07 -13.47
C TYR A 144 -11.82 -25.01 -14.67
N PRO A 145 -12.33 -24.65 -15.86
CA PRO A 145 -12.25 -25.50 -17.03
C PRO A 145 -10.79 -25.65 -17.44
N ALA A 146 -10.23 -26.81 -17.15
CA ALA A 146 -8.91 -27.25 -17.58
C ALA A 146 -8.95 -27.66 -19.07
N ASP A 147 -9.39 -26.75 -19.94
CA ASP A 147 -9.15 -26.86 -21.39
C ASP A 147 -9.36 -25.49 -22.07
N ARG A 148 -8.49 -24.52 -21.76
CA ARG A 148 -8.42 -23.24 -22.47
C ARG A 148 -7.21 -23.24 -23.41
N SER A 149 -7.11 -24.25 -24.27
CA SER A 149 -6.30 -24.11 -25.48
C SER A 149 -7.07 -23.21 -26.45
N LEU A 150 -6.52 -22.02 -26.75
CA LEU A 150 -7.04 -21.01 -27.69
C LEU A 150 -8.18 -20.07 -27.22
N ALA A 151 -8.26 -19.73 -25.93
CA ALA A 151 -9.09 -18.60 -25.50
C ALA A 151 -8.24 -17.32 -25.50
N GLU A 152 -8.63 -16.33 -26.31
CA GLU A 152 -8.10 -14.98 -26.22
C GLU A 152 -8.14 -14.49 -24.76
N PRO A 153 -7.15 -13.70 -24.31
CA PRO A 153 -7.15 -13.19 -22.95
C PRO A 153 -8.44 -12.38 -22.71
N PRO A 154 -9.05 -12.47 -21.50
CA PRO A 154 -10.24 -11.67 -21.18
C PRO A 154 -10.03 -10.18 -21.48
N PRO A 155 -11.07 -9.43 -21.88
CA PRO A 155 -10.95 -8.00 -22.14
C PRO A 155 -10.34 -7.26 -20.94
N GLY A 156 -9.46 -6.30 -21.21
CA GLY A 156 -8.71 -5.57 -20.19
C GLY A 156 -7.50 -6.32 -19.62
N SER A 157 -7.21 -7.54 -20.06
CA SER A 157 -6.00 -8.25 -19.65
C SER A 157 -4.75 -7.68 -20.33
N ALA A 158 -3.66 -7.62 -19.57
CA ALA A 158 -2.36 -7.17 -20.05
C ALA A 158 -1.30 -8.26 -19.90
N ARG A 159 -0.31 -8.27 -20.79
CA ARG A 159 0.88 -9.11 -20.60
C ARG A 159 1.64 -8.64 -19.38
N LEU A 160 2.06 -9.57 -18.53
CA LEU A 160 2.81 -9.26 -17.31
C LEU A 160 4.04 -8.39 -17.60
N THR A 161 4.83 -8.76 -18.61
CA THR A 161 6.05 -8.01 -18.97
C THR A 161 5.78 -6.60 -19.48
N ALA A 162 4.69 -6.39 -20.22
CA ALA A 162 4.29 -5.08 -20.70
C ALA A 162 3.79 -4.21 -19.54
N PHE A 163 2.88 -4.78 -18.73
CA PHE A 163 2.31 -4.14 -17.54
C PHE A 163 3.40 -3.65 -16.57
N LEU A 164 4.33 -4.54 -16.20
CA LEU A 164 5.42 -4.18 -15.28
C LEU A 164 6.33 -3.09 -15.85
N ARG A 165 6.64 -3.15 -17.15
CA ARG A 165 7.47 -2.15 -17.82
C ARG A 165 6.81 -0.77 -17.83
N GLU A 166 5.50 -0.69 -18.09
CA GLU A 166 4.74 0.56 -18.05
C GLU A 166 4.77 1.20 -16.65
N HIS A 167 4.78 0.38 -15.60
CA HIS A 167 4.83 0.81 -14.22
C HIS A 167 6.27 0.97 -13.67
N GLY A 168 7.30 0.82 -14.51
CA GLY A 168 8.70 0.98 -14.10
C GLY A 168 9.23 -0.13 -13.18
N VAL A 169 8.60 -1.31 -13.18
CA VAL A 169 8.97 -2.46 -12.35
C VAL A 169 9.73 -3.50 -13.19
N ALA A 170 10.90 -3.92 -12.72
CA ALA A 170 11.67 -4.98 -13.39
C ALA A 170 10.90 -6.32 -13.36
N THR A 171 10.99 -7.12 -14.41
CA THR A 171 10.24 -8.39 -14.52
C THR A 171 10.53 -9.36 -13.38
N THR A 172 11.80 -9.48 -12.95
CA THR A 172 12.21 -10.32 -11.83
C THR A 172 11.56 -9.88 -10.51
N THR A 173 11.56 -8.57 -10.25
CA THR A 173 10.90 -7.97 -9.08
C THR A 173 9.38 -8.13 -9.13
N GLY A 174 8.77 -7.92 -10.30
CA GLY A 174 7.33 -8.10 -10.45
C GLY A 174 6.87 -9.54 -10.25
N LEU A 175 7.69 -10.52 -10.64
CA LEU A 175 7.42 -11.94 -10.35
C LEU A 175 7.45 -12.24 -8.84
N ASP A 176 8.42 -11.69 -8.10
CA ASP A 176 8.47 -11.79 -6.63
C ASP A 176 7.26 -11.10 -5.98
N HIS A 177 6.82 -9.95 -6.51
CA HIS A 177 5.64 -9.25 -6.03
C HIS A 177 4.34 -10.06 -6.24
N LEU A 178 4.19 -10.76 -7.37
CA LEU A 178 3.04 -11.65 -7.60
C LEU A 178 2.95 -12.77 -6.56
N VAL A 179 4.09 -13.37 -6.21
CA VAL A 179 4.14 -14.42 -5.17
C VAL A 179 3.74 -13.86 -3.81
N LYS A 180 4.27 -12.68 -3.45
CA LYS A 180 3.94 -12.00 -2.18
C LYS A 180 2.48 -11.56 -2.09
N ALA A 181 1.91 -11.11 -3.21
CA ALA A 181 0.51 -10.70 -3.30
C ALA A 181 -0.47 -11.88 -3.46
N GLN A 182 0.04 -13.12 -3.56
CA GLN A 182 -0.74 -14.33 -3.82
C GLN A 182 -1.61 -14.18 -5.09
N ILE A 183 -1.00 -13.67 -6.16
CA ILE A 183 -1.65 -13.47 -7.47
C ILE A 183 -1.07 -14.50 -8.44
N GLU A 184 -1.90 -15.43 -8.88
CA GLU A 184 -1.53 -16.42 -9.90
C GLU A 184 -1.84 -15.87 -11.30
N PRO A 185 -0.82 -15.57 -12.13
CA PRO A 185 -1.06 -15.04 -13.46
C PRO A 185 -1.63 -16.11 -14.40
N LEU A 186 -2.50 -15.68 -15.32
CA LEU A 186 -3.03 -16.53 -16.38
C LEU A 186 -1.89 -16.96 -17.32
N LEU A 187 -1.72 -18.27 -17.52
CA LEU A 187 -0.76 -18.82 -18.46
C LEU A 187 -1.45 -19.14 -19.78
N LEU A 188 -1.09 -18.40 -20.84
CA LEU A 188 -1.61 -18.63 -22.19
C LEU A 188 -0.53 -19.25 -23.08
N ASP A 189 -0.88 -20.37 -23.73
CA ASP A 189 -0.02 -21.03 -24.70
C ASP A 189 -0.19 -20.39 -26.07
N ARG A 190 0.90 -19.86 -26.64
CA ARG A 190 0.86 -19.09 -27.89
C ARG A 190 1.04 -19.93 -29.15
N GLY A 191 1.02 -21.25 -29.02
CA GLY A 191 1.20 -22.20 -30.13
C GLY A 191 2.56 -22.11 -30.85
N ALA A 192 3.50 -21.31 -30.35
CA ALA A 192 4.82 -21.17 -30.93
C ALA A 192 5.68 -22.40 -30.60
N LYS A 193 6.61 -22.73 -31.52
CA LYS A 193 7.48 -23.92 -31.49
C LYS A 193 8.30 -24.05 -30.19
N ASP A 194 8.55 -22.92 -29.52
CA ASP A 194 9.13 -22.86 -28.19
C ASP A 194 8.00 -22.72 -27.16
N LYS A 195 7.92 -23.70 -26.25
CA LYS A 195 6.89 -23.86 -25.19
C LYS A 195 6.88 -22.74 -24.13
N SER A 196 7.21 -21.50 -24.48
CA SER A 196 7.15 -20.38 -23.57
C SER A 196 5.69 -19.96 -23.38
N ARG A 197 5.07 -20.44 -22.30
CA ARG A 197 3.78 -19.93 -21.82
C ARG A 197 3.93 -18.45 -21.48
N GLU A 198 3.09 -17.60 -22.07
CA GLU A 198 3.06 -16.18 -21.71
C GLU A 198 2.23 -15.98 -20.44
N ARG A 199 2.73 -15.12 -19.54
CA ARG A 199 2.01 -14.72 -18.31
C ARG A 199 1.18 -13.47 -18.58
N TRP A 200 -0.10 -13.54 -18.27
CA TRP A 200 -1.07 -12.46 -18.41
C TRP A 200 -1.73 -12.13 -17.06
N LEU A 201 -2.12 -10.88 -16.88
CA LEU A 201 -2.85 -10.40 -15.73
C LEU A 201 -4.22 -9.89 -16.20
N THR A 202 -5.30 -10.38 -15.58
CA THR A 202 -6.64 -9.80 -15.78
C THR A 202 -6.71 -8.40 -15.15
N ALA A 203 -7.74 -7.61 -15.49
CA ALA A 203 -7.91 -6.27 -14.92
C ALA A 203 -7.98 -6.30 -13.38
N GLU A 204 -8.66 -7.29 -12.81
CA GLU A 204 -8.73 -7.52 -11.36
C GLU A 204 -7.36 -7.85 -10.76
N MET A 205 -6.59 -8.75 -11.39
CA MET A 205 -5.23 -9.08 -10.95
C MET A 205 -4.29 -7.88 -11.01
N GLN A 206 -4.41 -7.04 -12.04
CA GLN A 206 -3.66 -5.79 -12.14
C GLN A 206 -3.99 -4.86 -10.96
N GLY A 207 -5.28 -4.71 -10.64
CA GLY A 207 -5.74 -3.93 -9.49
C GLY A 207 -5.17 -4.44 -8.16
N ARG A 208 -5.28 -5.74 -7.89
CA ARG A 208 -4.70 -6.36 -6.68
C ARG A 208 -3.19 -6.14 -6.56
N LEU A 209 -2.47 -6.19 -7.69
CA LEU A 209 -1.02 -5.96 -7.69
C LEU A 209 -0.66 -4.51 -7.38
N VAL A 210 -1.47 -3.55 -7.85
CA VAL A 210 -1.33 -2.12 -7.52
C VAL A 210 -1.61 -1.87 -6.04
N VAL A 211 -2.69 -2.42 -5.49
CA VAL A 211 -3.01 -2.33 -4.04
C VAL A 211 -1.86 -2.88 -3.19
N PHE A 212 -1.27 -4.00 -3.61
CA PHE A 212 -0.08 -4.54 -2.96
C PHE A 212 1.12 -3.58 -3.03
N TRP A 213 1.34 -2.90 -4.15
CA TRP A 213 2.43 -1.92 -4.24
C TRP A 213 2.20 -0.71 -3.34
N ASP A 214 0.97 -0.22 -3.25
CA ASP A 214 0.61 0.88 -2.35
C ASP A 214 0.80 0.50 -0.88
N SER A 215 0.23 -0.63 -0.44
CA SER A 215 0.32 -1.07 0.96
C SER A 215 1.75 -1.41 1.39
N ALA A 216 2.55 -2.00 0.49
CA ALA A 216 3.94 -2.32 0.76
C ALA A 216 4.92 -1.18 0.43
N SER A 217 4.41 0.03 0.15
CA SER A 217 5.17 1.24 -0.20
C SER A 217 6.24 0.98 -1.27
N LYS A 218 5.90 0.18 -2.29
CA LYS A 218 6.78 -0.12 -3.43
C LYS A 218 6.74 1.05 -4.41
N ARG A 219 7.89 1.35 -5.01
CA ARG A 219 7.96 2.35 -6.07
C ARG A 219 7.45 1.76 -7.37
N TYR A 220 6.47 2.43 -7.97
CA TYR A 220 5.97 2.17 -9.30
C TYR A 220 5.46 3.49 -9.90
N VAL A 221 5.24 3.52 -11.22
CA VAL A 221 4.62 4.66 -11.90
C VAL A 221 3.10 4.46 -11.90
N PRO A 222 2.31 5.30 -11.22
CA PRO A 222 0.85 5.19 -11.26
C PRO A 222 0.35 5.53 -12.67
N CYS A 223 -0.58 4.73 -13.19
CA CYS A 223 -1.31 5.06 -14.41
C CYS A 223 -2.79 5.26 -14.13
N PHE A 224 -3.24 6.50 -14.32
CA PHE A 224 -4.62 6.92 -14.08
C PHE A 224 -5.57 6.57 -15.24
N ASP A 225 -5.01 6.33 -16.43
CA ASP A 225 -5.76 6.00 -17.63
C ASP A 225 -5.94 4.49 -17.85
N CYS A 226 -5.42 3.66 -16.94
CA CYS A 226 -5.45 2.23 -17.10
C CYS A 226 -6.75 1.62 -16.55
N PRO A 227 -7.33 0.59 -17.22
CA PRO A 227 -8.59 -0.05 -16.80
C PRO A 227 -8.58 -0.61 -15.37
N HIS A 228 -7.41 -0.92 -14.82
CA HIS A 228 -7.27 -1.50 -13.49
C HIS A 228 -7.46 -0.50 -12.34
N TYR A 229 -7.39 0.80 -12.59
CA TYR A 229 -7.62 1.82 -11.55
C TYR A 229 -9.09 1.91 -11.12
N GLN A 230 -10.00 1.62 -12.06
CA GLN A 230 -11.45 1.58 -11.80
C GLN A 230 -11.83 0.34 -10.95
N ALA A 231 -11.17 -0.79 -11.18
CA ALA A 231 -11.45 -2.03 -10.44
C ALA A 231 -11.03 -1.97 -8.95
N THR A 232 -10.01 -1.16 -8.61
CA THR A 232 -9.54 -1.01 -7.23
C THR A 232 -10.37 -0.05 -6.38
N THR A 233 -11.14 0.83 -7.01
CA THR A 233 -11.97 1.82 -6.29
C THR A 233 -13.35 1.28 -5.89
N GLU A 234 -13.74 0.10 -6.39
CA GLU A 234 -15.05 -0.53 -6.12
C GLU A 234 -14.95 -1.80 -5.27
N ALA A 235 -13.78 -2.11 -4.69
CA ALA A 235 -13.63 -3.30 -3.85
C ALA A 235 -14.38 -3.12 -2.52
N PRO A 236 -15.16 -4.14 -2.07
CA PRO A 236 -15.96 -4.05 -0.85
C PRO A 236 -15.07 -3.96 0.39
N GLU A 237 -15.24 -2.87 1.14
CA GLU A 237 -14.69 -2.63 2.47
C GLU A 237 -15.37 -3.57 3.48
N ASP A 238 -15.01 -4.85 3.51
CA ASP A 238 -15.48 -5.75 4.58
C ASP A 238 -14.51 -6.90 4.80
N GLN A 239 -13.77 -6.83 5.92
CA GLN A 239 -13.16 -7.90 6.75
C GLN A 239 -11.76 -7.53 7.26
N GLU A 240 -11.69 -6.55 8.16
CA GLU A 240 -10.63 -6.48 9.17
C GLU A 240 -11.33 -6.47 10.54
N ASP A 241 -11.24 -7.59 11.27
CA ASP A 241 -11.12 -7.65 12.73
C ASP A 241 -11.32 -9.10 13.23
N GLN A 242 -10.26 -9.90 13.12
CA GLN A 242 -10.07 -11.06 14.00
C GLN A 242 -8.59 -11.41 14.08
N GLU A 243 -7.79 -10.52 14.69
CA GLU A 243 -6.48 -10.90 15.20
C GLU A 243 -6.64 -11.53 16.59
N ASP A 244 -6.49 -12.86 16.62
CA ASP A 244 -6.35 -13.68 17.81
C ASP A 244 -5.10 -13.23 18.60
N HIS A 245 -5.35 -12.53 19.70
CA HIS A 245 -4.37 -12.27 20.75
C HIS A 245 -4.09 -13.59 21.51
N LYS A 246 -3.11 -14.38 21.04
CA LYS A 246 -2.53 -15.47 21.85
C LYS A 246 -1.39 -14.91 22.69
N ASP A 247 -1.75 -14.57 23.93
CA ASP A 247 -0.80 -14.36 25.01
C ASP A 247 -0.01 -15.65 25.24
N ASN A 248 1.31 -15.54 25.11
CA ASN A 248 2.25 -16.61 25.39
C ASN A 248 2.69 -16.45 26.86
N GLU A 249 2.01 -17.15 27.76
CA GLU A 249 2.52 -17.43 29.10
C GLU A 249 3.71 -18.39 28.98
N ASP A 250 4.92 -17.85 29.10
CA ASP A 250 6.07 -18.63 29.56
C ASP A 250 6.91 -17.76 30.49
N SER A 251 6.54 -17.82 31.76
CA SER A 251 7.37 -17.37 32.87
C SER A 251 7.14 -18.34 34.02
N GLN A 252 8.01 -19.33 34.11
CA GLN A 252 8.24 -20.06 35.33
C GLN A 252 9.75 -20.34 35.51
N PRO A 253 10.17 -20.54 36.78
CA PRO A 253 11.35 -19.91 37.37
C PRO A 253 12.67 -20.68 37.21
#